data_AF-A0A841H776-F1
#
_entry.id   AF-A0A841H776-F1
#
_cell.length_a   1.000
_cell.length_b   1.000
_cell.length_c   1.000
_cell.angle_alpha   90.00
_cell.angle_beta   90.00
_cell.angle_gamma   90.00
#
_symmetry.space_group_name_H-M   'P 1'
#
loop_
_entity.id
_entity.type
_entity.pdbx_description
1 polymer ?
#
loop_
_entity_poly.entity_id
_entity_poly.type
_entity_poly.pdbx_seq_one_letter_code
_entity_poly.pdbx_strand_id
1 'polypeptide(L)'
;MQILDTVYVWDWCRTLGALDEDAVRSRVRPDPSLTHRSQVVFAPNGPTGYEPAVAASVVDALGTWDECLLWVTAWGIWPSSEDWPRYYAWRGRQGSRLSLEAAPGHLATREDEAEFREVVLQVLENGWDAWLLAARGGKLLPLRIRLSHDGWALMEASEPVVLNVPGLKTDTAPPHTIFRR
;
A
#
# COMPACT_ATOMS: atom_id res chain seq x y z
N MET A 1 15.84 0.85 3.93
CA MET A 1 14.68 1.38 3.18
C MET A 1 14.85 2.86 2.90
N GLN A 2 14.50 3.30 1.69
CA GLN A 2 14.63 4.69 1.28
C GLN A 2 13.31 5.47 1.48
N ILE A 3 13.39 6.67 2.03
CA ILE A 3 12.26 7.60 2.16
C ILE A 3 12.27 8.56 0.99
N LEU A 4 11.18 8.63 0.24
CA LEU A 4 11.06 9.39 -1.00
C LEU A 4 10.16 10.61 -0.84
N ASP A 5 10.63 11.75 -1.32
CA ASP A 5 9.77 12.90 -1.57
C ASP A 5 8.81 12.64 -2.73
N THR A 6 7.83 13.54 -2.87
CA THR A 6 6.81 13.45 -3.91
C THR A 6 7.39 13.41 -5.32
N VAL A 7 8.49 14.12 -5.59
CA VAL A 7 9.13 14.14 -6.92
C VAL A 7 9.73 12.78 -7.23
N TYR A 8 10.47 12.18 -6.30
CA TYR A 8 11.05 10.84 -6.48
C TYR A 8 10.00 9.74 -6.54
N VAL A 9 8.91 9.84 -5.76
CA VAL A 9 7.77 8.92 -5.89
C VAL A 9 7.22 8.95 -7.31
N TRP A 10 6.99 10.15 -7.86
CA TRP A 10 6.45 10.29 -9.21
C TRP A 10 7.43 9.82 -10.27
N ASP A 11 8.73 10.09 -10.10
CA ASP A 11 9.74 9.63 -11.04
C ASP A 11 9.85 8.10 -11.10
N TRP A 12 9.85 7.45 -9.93
CA TRP A 12 9.81 6.00 -9.85
C TRP A 12 8.54 5.43 -10.51
N CYS A 13 7.36 5.99 -10.19
CA CYS A 13 6.10 5.56 -10.78
C CYS A 13 6.07 5.79 -12.30
N ARG A 14 6.61 6.92 -12.79
CA ARG A 14 6.66 7.26 -14.21
C ARG A 14 7.56 6.30 -14.97
N THR A 15 8.77 6.04 -14.47
CA THR A 15 9.74 5.12 -15.07
C THR A 15 9.14 3.73 -15.28
N LEU A 16 8.27 3.32 -14.36
CA LEU A 16 7.62 2.02 -14.40
C LEU A 16 6.23 2.02 -15.04
N GLY A 17 5.73 3.16 -15.51
CA GLY A 17 4.42 3.29 -16.16
C GLY A 17 3.21 3.27 -15.21
N ALA A 18 3.43 3.40 -13.90
CA ALA A 18 2.40 3.44 -12.86
C ALA A 18 1.75 4.82 -12.67
N LEU A 19 2.23 5.90 -13.30
CA LEU A 19 1.73 7.25 -13.05
C LEU A 19 0.75 7.72 -14.14
N ASP A 20 -0.37 8.33 -13.72
CA ASP A 20 -1.26 9.09 -14.60
C ASP A 20 -0.92 10.58 -14.51
N GLU A 21 -0.39 11.14 -15.61
CA GLU A 21 0.14 12.51 -15.67
C GLU A 21 -0.93 13.56 -16.01
N ASP A 22 -2.11 13.13 -16.48
CA ASP A 22 -3.21 14.03 -16.89
C ASP A 22 -4.09 14.47 -15.71
N ALA A 23 -3.82 13.96 -14.51
CA ALA A 23 -4.59 14.28 -13.33
C ALA A 23 -4.06 15.56 -12.66
N VAL A 24 -4.98 16.47 -12.30
CA VAL A 24 -4.73 17.65 -11.45
C VAL A 24 -3.99 17.28 -10.15
N ARG A 25 -4.02 15.99 -9.77
CA ARG A 25 -3.18 15.36 -8.75
C ARG A 25 -2.65 14.03 -9.28
N SER A 26 -1.32 13.85 -9.26
CA SER A 26 -0.66 12.59 -9.60
C SER A 26 -1.29 11.42 -8.84
N ARG A 27 -1.66 10.36 -9.58
CA ARG A 27 -2.30 9.16 -9.04
C ARG A 27 -1.74 7.91 -9.71
N VAL A 28 -1.92 6.77 -9.06
CA VAL A 28 -1.64 5.48 -9.69
C VAL A 28 -2.54 5.30 -10.91
N ARG A 29 -1.93 5.07 -12.07
CA ARG A 29 -2.58 4.84 -13.35
C ARG A 29 -3.48 3.61 -13.27
N PRO A 30 -4.75 3.69 -13.67
CA PRO A 30 -5.58 2.50 -13.85
C PRO A 30 -4.91 1.55 -14.84
N ASP A 31 -4.79 0.27 -14.49
CA ASP A 31 -4.25 -0.76 -15.37
C ASP A 31 -5.39 -1.70 -15.77
N PRO A 32 -5.89 -1.63 -17.03
CA PRO A 32 -7.00 -2.46 -17.48
C PRO A 32 -6.65 -3.96 -17.58
N SER A 33 -5.36 -4.32 -17.51
CA SER A 33 -4.93 -5.71 -17.49
C SER A 33 -5.14 -6.38 -16.13
N LEU A 34 -5.29 -5.60 -15.04
CA LEU A 34 -5.55 -6.09 -13.69
C LEU A 34 -7.03 -6.40 -13.52
N THR A 35 -7.43 -7.54 -14.07
CA THR A 35 -8.84 -7.94 -14.19
C THR A 35 -9.37 -8.68 -12.97
N HIS A 36 -8.51 -9.24 -12.12
CA HIS A 36 -8.90 -9.99 -10.93
C HIS A 36 -8.78 -9.12 -9.70
N ARG A 37 -9.73 -9.28 -8.77
CA ARG A 37 -9.73 -8.53 -7.52
C ARG A 37 -10.03 -9.41 -6.33
N SER A 38 -9.33 -9.13 -5.24
CA SER A 38 -9.53 -9.76 -3.94
C SER A 38 -9.50 -8.69 -2.87
N GLN A 39 -10.60 -8.56 -2.12
CA GLN A 39 -10.73 -7.58 -1.06
C GLN A 39 -10.92 -8.27 0.29
N VAL A 40 -10.28 -7.73 1.32
CA VAL A 40 -10.56 -8.07 2.72
C VAL A 40 -11.01 -6.81 3.44
N VAL A 41 -12.05 -6.94 4.24
CA VAL A 41 -12.50 -5.88 5.16
C VAL A 41 -12.13 -6.33 6.56
N PHE A 42 -11.32 -5.52 7.25
CA PHE A 42 -10.74 -5.89 8.54
C PHE A 42 -11.12 -4.92 9.67
N ALA A 43 -11.44 -3.66 9.36
CA ALA A 43 -11.72 -2.63 10.36
C ALA A 43 -12.89 -1.70 9.96
N PRO A 44 -14.08 -2.24 9.64
CA PRO A 44 -15.18 -1.43 9.08
C PRO A 44 -15.74 -0.38 10.06
N ASN A 45 -15.44 -0.50 11.36
CA ASN A 45 -15.91 0.41 12.41
C ASN A 45 -14.76 0.81 13.36
N GLY A 46 -13.53 0.87 12.85
CA GLY A 46 -12.33 1.15 13.65
C GLY A 46 -11.50 -0.10 13.97
N PRO A 47 -10.43 0.05 14.78
CA PRO A 47 -9.41 -0.97 14.97
C PRO A 47 -9.95 -2.30 15.51
N THR A 48 -9.44 -3.41 14.98
CA THR A 48 -9.93 -4.76 15.32
C THR A 48 -8.85 -5.71 15.83
N GLY A 49 -7.58 -5.34 15.69
CA GLY A 49 -6.44 -6.21 15.98
C GLY A 49 -6.05 -7.13 14.82
N TYR A 50 -6.75 -7.07 13.69
CA TYR A 50 -6.39 -7.79 12.47
C TYR A 50 -5.30 -7.08 11.64
N GLU A 51 -4.98 -5.83 11.95
CA GLU A 51 -4.01 -5.00 11.23
C GLU A 51 -2.65 -5.69 11.04
N PRO A 52 -2.07 -6.38 12.05
CA PRO A 52 -0.82 -7.14 11.87
C PRO A 52 -0.96 -8.30 10.89
N ALA A 53 -2.07 -9.04 10.93
CA ALA A 53 -2.31 -10.16 10.03
C ALA A 53 -2.53 -9.68 8.58
N VAL A 54 -3.25 -8.57 8.41
CA VAL A 54 -3.44 -7.93 7.10
C VAL A 54 -2.11 -7.43 6.57
N ALA A 55 -1.30 -6.73 7.38
CA ALA A 55 0.02 -6.23 6.99
C ALA A 55 0.93 -7.35 6.48
N ALA A 56 1.00 -8.46 7.21
CA ALA A 56 1.78 -9.63 6.79
C ALA A 56 1.24 -10.19 5.46
N SER A 57 -0.07 -10.40 5.38
CA SER A 57 -0.71 -11.03 4.21
C SER A 57 -0.57 -10.19 2.94
N VAL A 58 -0.65 -8.86 3.02
CA VAL A 58 -0.46 -8.00 1.84
C VAL A 58 0.99 -7.99 1.36
N VAL A 59 1.96 -8.02 2.28
CA VAL A 59 3.39 -8.09 1.90
C VAL A 59 3.72 -9.47 1.33
N ASP A 60 3.21 -10.55 1.94
CA ASP A 60 3.38 -11.91 1.44
C ASP A 60 2.75 -12.08 0.04
N ALA A 61 1.59 -11.47 -0.21
CA ALA A 61 0.89 -11.54 -1.49
C ALA A 61 1.68 -10.90 -2.65
N LEU A 62 2.61 -9.98 -2.39
CA LEU A 62 3.48 -9.42 -3.42
C LEU A 62 4.48 -10.45 -3.98
N GLY A 63 4.68 -11.57 -3.29
CA GLY A 63 5.63 -12.61 -3.69
C GLY A 63 7.05 -12.06 -3.76
N THR A 64 7.75 -12.34 -4.86
CA THR A 64 9.14 -11.89 -5.07
C THR A 64 9.19 -10.53 -5.78
N TRP A 65 10.07 -9.65 -5.34
CA TRP A 65 10.28 -8.32 -5.93
C TRP A 65 11.69 -7.83 -5.59
N ASP A 66 12.21 -6.93 -6.42
CA ASP A 66 13.51 -6.28 -6.19
C ASP A 66 13.31 -4.97 -5.43
N GLU A 67 12.24 -4.24 -5.78
CA GLU A 67 11.83 -3.00 -5.13
C GLU A 67 10.32 -3.01 -4.87
N CYS A 68 9.90 -2.41 -3.76
CA CYS A 68 8.49 -2.19 -3.48
C CYS A 68 8.27 -0.80 -2.89
N LEU A 69 7.45 0.00 -3.56
CA LEU A 69 7.04 1.31 -3.11
C LEU A 69 5.74 1.20 -2.30
N LEU A 70 5.80 1.60 -1.04
CA LEU A 70 4.63 2.04 -0.30
C LEU A 70 4.46 3.54 -0.50
N TRP A 71 3.33 3.96 -1.08
CA TRP A 71 3.00 5.36 -1.29
C TRP A 71 1.74 5.71 -0.50
N VAL A 72 1.91 6.51 0.56
CA VAL A 72 0.78 7.03 1.34
C VAL A 72 0.14 8.21 0.61
N THR A 73 -1.17 8.16 0.43
CA THR A 73 -1.92 9.09 -0.42
C THR A 73 -2.97 9.90 0.32
N ALA A 74 -3.41 9.44 1.50
CA ALA A 74 -4.24 10.24 2.41
C ALA A 74 -3.95 9.88 3.86
N TRP A 75 -3.94 10.91 4.70
CA TRP A 75 -3.77 10.86 6.16
C TRP A 75 -4.59 12.00 6.78
N GLY A 76 -4.73 12.02 8.10
CA GLY A 76 -5.52 13.01 8.84
C GLY A 76 -7.03 12.83 8.69
N ILE A 77 -7.50 11.72 8.13
CA ILE A 77 -8.93 11.42 7.98
C ILE A 77 -9.55 11.10 9.34
N TRP A 78 -8.83 10.33 10.16
CA TRP A 78 -9.23 9.95 11.51
C TRP A 78 -8.14 10.37 12.52
N PRO A 79 -7.96 11.67 12.84
CA PRO A 79 -6.85 12.14 13.67
C PRO A 79 -6.74 11.45 15.04
N SER A 80 -7.85 10.94 15.57
CA SER A 80 -7.89 10.23 16.85
C SER A 80 -7.25 8.85 16.84
N SER A 81 -7.09 8.21 15.67
CA SER A 81 -6.40 6.91 15.53
C SER A 81 -4.92 7.06 15.19
N GLU A 82 -4.42 8.27 14.97
CA GLU A 82 -3.06 8.48 14.50
C GLU A 82 -2.04 8.54 15.64
N ASP A 83 -1.05 7.64 15.59
CA ASP A 83 0.12 7.62 16.46
C ASP A 83 1.34 8.18 15.70
N TRP A 84 1.30 9.50 15.48
CA TRP A 84 2.42 10.24 14.88
C TRP A 84 3.76 10.05 15.63
N PRO A 85 3.81 10.04 16.98
CA PRO A 85 5.05 9.77 17.70
C PRO A 85 5.69 8.42 17.32
N ARG A 86 4.92 7.33 17.27
CA ARG A 86 5.43 6.01 16.85
C ARG A 86 5.92 6.03 15.41
N TYR A 87 5.14 6.63 14.51
CA TYR A 87 5.51 6.74 13.10
C TYR A 87 6.81 7.51 12.86
N TYR A 88 6.96 8.67 13.49
CA TYR A 88 8.17 9.48 13.33
C TYR A 88 9.38 8.92 14.08
N ALA A 89 9.17 8.22 15.20
CA ALA A 89 10.25 7.46 15.85
C ALA A 89 10.78 6.36 14.91
N TRP A 90 9.88 5.65 14.23
CA TRP A 90 10.25 4.67 13.22
C TRP A 90 11.00 5.29 12.04
N ARG A 91 10.49 6.40 11.47
CA ARG A 91 11.20 7.13 10.40
C ARG A 91 12.60 7.60 10.80
N GLY A 92 12.73 8.06 12.05
CA GLY A 92 14.02 8.46 12.60
C GLY A 92 15.04 7.32 12.59
N ARG A 93 14.61 6.07 12.86
CA ARG A 93 15.47 4.88 12.76
C ARG A 93 15.88 4.57 11.32
N GLN A 94 15.04 4.93 10.35
CA GLN A 94 15.35 4.86 8.91
C GLN A 94 16.20 6.05 8.41
N GLY A 95 16.66 6.92 9.32
CA GLY A 95 17.51 8.07 8.99
C GLY A 95 16.75 9.29 8.43
N SER A 96 15.42 9.28 8.45
CA SER A 96 14.61 10.41 7.94
C SER A 96 13.92 11.17 9.06
N ARG A 97 13.91 12.50 8.92
CA ARG A 97 13.13 13.43 9.76
C ARG A 97 12.07 14.19 8.96
N LEU A 98 11.89 13.83 7.70
CA LEU A 98 10.91 14.47 6.83
C LEU A 98 9.50 14.09 7.27
N SER A 99 8.59 15.07 7.24
CA SER A 99 7.16 14.82 7.44
C SER A 99 6.62 13.84 6.40
N LEU A 100 5.49 13.20 6.71
CA LEU A 100 4.80 12.36 5.73
C LEU A 100 4.38 13.17 4.49
N GLU A 101 3.97 14.42 4.66
CA GLU A 101 3.62 15.32 3.55
C GLU A 101 4.81 15.63 2.64
N ALA A 102 5.98 15.91 3.22
CA ALA A 102 7.19 16.22 2.44
C ALA A 102 7.75 14.99 1.74
N ALA A 103 7.59 13.82 2.37
CA ALA A 103 8.04 12.56 1.81
C ALA A 103 7.02 11.45 2.04
N PRO A 104 6.07 11.22 1.13
CA PRO A 104 5.01 10.23 1.32
C PRO A 104 5.40 8.80 0.90
N GLY A 105 6.55 8.62 0.26
CA GLY A 105 6.99 7.33 -0.26
C GLY A 105 7.99 6.61 0.65
N HIS A 106 7.90 5.29 0.66
CA HIS A 106 8.83 4.38 1.33
C HIS A 106 9.18 3.27 0.33
N LEU A 107 10.38 3.33 -0.23
CA LEU A 107 10.88 2.38 -1.22
C LEU A 107 11.77 1.35 -0.53
N ALA A 108 11.28 0.12 -0.44
CA ALA A 108 11.97 -1.02 0.14
C ALA A 108 12.67 -1.86 -0.93
N THR A 109 13.81 -2.45 -0.57
CA THR A 109 14.35 -3.64 -1.24
C THR A 109 14.00 -4.90 -0.44
N ARG A 110 14.34 -6.08 -0.96
CA ARG A 110 14.02 -7.35 -0.28
C ARG A 110 14.62 -7.43 1.12
N GLU A 111 15.79 -6.82 1.33
CA GLU A 111 16.48 -6.77 2.62
C GLU A 111 15.71 -5.95 3.67
N ASP A 112 14.84 -5.03 3.23
CA ASP A 112 14.04 -4.16 4.10
C ASP A 112 12.68 -4.76 4.49
N GLU A 113 12.42 -6.04 4.18
CA GLU A 113 11.08 -6.63 4.30
C GLU A 113 10.48 -6.49 5.71
N ALA A 114 11.28 -6.61 6.76
CA ALA A 114 10.81 -6.49 8.13
C ALA A 114 10.35 -5.05 8.44
N GLU A 115 11.16 -4.05 8.08
CA GLU A 115 10.86 -2.64 8.20
C GLU A 115 9.69 -2.22 7.31
N PHE A 116 9.58 -2.83 6.13
CA PHE A 116 8.48 -2.59 5.19
C PHE A 116 7.16 -3.10 5.77
N ARG A 117 7.12 -4.31 6.33
CA ARG A 117 5.95 -4.83 7.06
C ARG A 117 5.57 -3.93 8.24
N GLU A 118 6.56 -3.40 8.98
CA GLU A 118 6.29 -2.50 10.11
C GLU A 118 5.62 -1.20 9.66
N VAL A 119 6.04 -0.60 8.55
CA VAL A 119 5.39 0.63 8.05
C VAL A 119 4.03 0.35 7.42
N VAL A 120 3.84 -0.78 6.74
CA VAL A 120 2.52 -1.22 6.26
C VAL A 120 1.55 -1.40 7.43
N LEU A 121 1.99 -2.03 8.53
CA LEU A 121 1.20 -2.12 9.75
C LEU A 121 0.81 -0.74 10.27
N GLN A 122 1.77 0.20 10.35
CA GLN A 122 1.47 1.55 10.82
C GLN A 122 0.47 2.27 9.91
N VAL A 123 0.55 2.12 8.58
CA VAL A 123 -0.46 2.66 7.67
C VAL A 123 -1.87 2.15 8.00
N LEU A 124 -2.01 0.86 8.31
CA LEU A 124 -3.29 0.25 8.66
C LEU A 124 -3.79 0.73 10.03
N GLU A 125 -2.92 0.73 11.05
CA GLU A 125 -3.25 1.17 12.42
C GLU A 125 -3.64 2.65 12.48
N ASN A 126 -2.97 3.50 11.70
CA ASN A 126 -3.26 4.94 11.64
C ASN A 126 -4.49 5.27 10.76
N GLY A 127 -5.03 4.30 10.01
CA GLY A 127 -6.16 4.52 9.12
C GLY A 127 -5.81 5.42 7.93
N TRP A 128 -4.70 5.16 7.25
CA TRP A 128 -4.27 5.91 6.07
C TRP A 128 -4.62 5.21 4.75
N ASP A 129 -4.75 5.98 3.67
CA ASP A 129 -4.83 5.42 2.32
C ASP A 129 -3.43 5.25 1.75
N ALA A 130 -3.14 4.09 1.17
CA ALA A 130 -1.85 3.84 0.54
C ALA A 130 -1.92 2.88 -0.65
N TRP A 131 -0.89 2.91 -1.47
CA TRP A 131 -0.63 1.92 -2.51
C TRP A 131 0.66 1.17 -2.22
N LEU A 132 0.66 -0.14 -2.49
CA LEU A 132 1.86 -0.96 -2.59
C LEU A 132 2.05 -1.33 -4.06
N LEU A 133 3.18 -0.90 -4.62
CA LEU A 133 3.58 -1.14 -6.00
C LEU A 133 4.93 -1.85 -6.00
N ALA A 134 4.95 -3.11 -6.41
CA ALA A 134 6.16 -3.91 -6.46
C ALA A 134 6.72 -3.98 -7.87
N ALA A 135 8.04 -4.02 -7.99
CA ALA A 135 8.76 -4.14 -9.25
C ALA A 135 9.80 -5.26 -9.20
N ARG A 136 10.03 -5.90 -10.36
CA ARG A 136 11.06 -6.93 -10.55
C ARG A 136 11.66 -6.80 -11.94
N GLY A 137 12.98 -6.81 -12.05
CA GLY A 137 13.70 -6.64 -13.31
C GLY A 137 13.35 -5.32 -14.02
N GLY A 138 13.12 -4.25 -13.24
CA GLY A 138 12.77 -2.92 -13.76
C GLY A 138 11.36 -2.80 -14.35
N LYS A 139 10.44 -3.71 -14.00
CA LYS A 139 9.04 -3.68 -14.43
C LYS A 139 8.11 -3.86 -13.24
N LEU A 140 6.95 -3.23 -13.25
CA LEU A 140 5.91 -3.51 -12.25
C LEU A 140 5.49 -4.97 -12.33
N LEU A 141 5.22 -5.54 -11.17
CA LEU A 141 4.45 -6.77 -11.10
C LEU A 141 3.05 -6.51 -11.66
N PRO A 142 2.40 -7.52 -12.27
CA PRO A 142 1.03 -7.40 -12.76
C PRO A 142 0.04 -7.58 -11.59
N LEU A 143 0.28 -6.82 -10.53
CA LEU A 143 -0.32 -6.86 -9.21
C LEU A 143 -0.11 -5.50 -8.53
N ARG A 144 -1.13 -5.00 -7.85
CA ARG A 144 -1.02 -3.87 -6.92
C ARG A 144 -1.97 -4.04 -5.74
N ILE A 145 -1.61 -3.43 -4.63
CA ILE A 145 -2.45 -3.46 -3.43
C ILE A 145 -2.78 -2.03 -3.02
N ARG A 146 -4.04 -1.80 -2.68
CA ARG A 146 -4.54 -0.56 -2.11
C ARG A 146 -5.01 -0.79 -0.68
N LEU A 147 -4.55 0.06 0.22
CA LEU A 147 -5.01 0.15 1.60
C LEU A 147 -5.92 1.35 1.75
N SER A 148 -6.94 1.24 2.59
CA SER A 148 -7.88 2.32 2.83
C SER A 148 -8.12 2.62 4.31
N HIS A 149 -8.30 3.90 4.60
CA HIS A 149 -8.76 4.42 5.88
C HIS A 149 -10.11 3.86 6.35
N ASP A 150 -10.91 3.29 5.44
CA ASP A 150 -12.18 2.61 5.76
C ASP A 150 -11.98 1.15 6.24
N GLY A 151 -10.73 0.73 6.49
CA GLY A 151 -10.44 -0.58 7.09
C GLY A 151 -10.57 -1.74 6.11
N TRP A 152 -10.18 -1.55 4.86
CA TRP A 152 -10.10 -2.60 3.85
C TRP A 152 -8.78 -2.58 3.08
N ALA A 153 -8.39 -3.75 2.57
CA ALA A 153 -7.28 -3.91 1.63
C ALA A 153 -7.78 -4.58 0.36
N LEU A 154 -7.46 -3.99 -0.79
CA LEU A 154 -7.84 -4.46 -2.11
C LEU A 154 -6.59 -4.84 -2.90
N MET A 155 -6.53 -6.07 -3.36
CA MET A 155 -5.54 -6.57 -4.29
C MET A 155 -6.15 -6.63 -5.69
N GLU A 156 -5.47 -6.03 -6.66
CA GLU A 156 -5.82 -6.11 -8.10
C GLU A 156 -4.67 -6.79 -8.85
N ALA A 157 -4.97 -7.81 -9.67
CA ALA A 157 -3.96 -8.57 -10.39
C ALA A 157 -4.42 -8.99 -11.79
N SER A 158 -3.46 -9.31 -12.67
CA SER A 158 -3.76 -9.85 -14.00
C SER A 158 -4.24 -11.31 -13.97
N GLU A 159 -3.76 -12.09 -13.01
CA GLU A 159 -4.11 -13.50 -12.79
C GLU A 159 -5.03 -13.65 -11.56
N PRO A 160 -5.77 -14.77 -11.44
CA PRO A 160 -6.55 -15.06 -10.24
C PRO A 160 -5.69 -15.03 -8.97
N VAL A 161 -6.12 -14.23 -8.01
CA VAL A 161 -5.41 -14.02 -6.74
C VAL A 161 -6.38 -14.00 -5.58
N VAL A 162 -5.91 -14.41 -4.40
CA VAL A 162 -6.69 -14.36 -3.15
C VAL A 162 -5.81 -13.75 -2.06
N LEU A 163 -6.27 -12.65 -1.50
CA LEU A 163 -5.67 -12.06 -0.31
C LEU A 163 -6.15 -12.87 0.89
N ASN A 164 -5.34 -13.84 1.29
CA ASN A 164 -5.66 -14.75 2.38
C ASN A 164 -5.23 -14.14 3.71
N VAL A 165 -6.18 -13.62 4.48
CA VAL A 165 -5.95 -13.16 5.85
C VAL A 165 -6.63 -14.15 6.81
N PRO A 166 -5.88 -14.84 7.69
CA PRO A 166 -6.47 -15.79 8.62
C PRO A 166 -7.59 -15.18 9.46
N GLY A 167 -8.75 -15.83 9.47
CA GLY A 167 -9.91 -15.40 10.25
C GLY A 167 -10.80 -14.34 9.59
N LEU A 168 -10.42 -13.79 8.43
CA LEU A 168 -11.24 -12.85 7.68
C LEU A 168 -11.86 -13.50 6.45
N LYS A 169 -13.05 -13.01 6.08
CA LYS A 169 -13.65 -13.33 4.80
C LYS A 169 -13.00 -12.49 3.71
N THR A 170 -12.72 -13.13 2.59
CA THR A 170 -12.17 -12.49 1.41
C THR A 170 -13.23 -12.48 0.33
N ASP A 171 -13.55 -11.29 -0.17
CA ASP A 171 -14.45 -11.12 -1.30
C ASP A 171 -13.60 -11.11 -2.58
N THR A 172 -13.76 -12.15 -3.40
CA THR A 172 -13.14 -12.24 -4.72
C THR A 172 -14.14 -11.86 -5.79
N ALA A 173 -13.75 -10.96 -6.69
CA ALA A 173 -14.56 -10.51 -7.80
C ALA A 173 -13.93 -10.95 -9.13
N PRO A 174 -14.72 -11.55 -10.06
CA PRO A 174 -14.26 -11.78 -11.42
C PRO A 174 -14.09 -10.44 -12.17
N PRO A 175 -13.42 -10.46 -13.35
CA PRO A 175 -13.30 -9.30 -14.22
C PRO A 175 -14.66 -8.62 -14.39
N HIS A 176 -14.71 -7.30 -14.17
CA HIS A 176 -15.90 -6.43 -14.34
C HIS A 176 -16.88 -6.30 -13.16
N THR A 177 -16.58 -6.84 -11.98
CA THR A 177 -17.40 -6.56 -10.78
C THR A 177 -16.90 -5.29 -10.06
N ILE A 178 -17.80 -4.32 -9.86
CA ILE A 178 -17.54 -3.14 -9.03
C ILE A 178 -17.81 -3.54 -7.57
N PHE A 179 -16.80 -3.44 -6.70
CA PHE A 179 -17.04 -3.44 -5.26
C PHE A 179 -17.86 -2.20 -4.93
N ARG A 180 -19.12 -2.39 -4.53
CA ARG A 180 -19.92 -1.30 -3.98
C ARG A 180 -19.35 -1.01 -2.59
N ARG A 181 -18.92 0.24 -2.41
CA ARG A 181 -18.60 0.83 -1.10
C ARG A 181 -19.83 0.85 -0.22
#